data_AF-A0A418AHV0-F1
#
_entry.id   AF-A0A418AHV0-F1
#
_cell.length_a   1.000
_cell.length_b   1.000
_cell.length_c   1.000
_cell.angle_alpha   90.00
_cell.angle_beta   90.00
_cell.angle_gamma   90.00
#
_symmetry.space_group_name_H-M   'P 1'
#
loop_
_entity.id
_entity.type
_entity.pdbx_description
1 polymer ?
#
loop_
_entity_poly.entity_id
_entity_poly.type
_entity_poly.pdbx_seq_one_letter_code
_entity_poly.pdbx_strand_id
1 'polypeptide(L)'
;MKLFAAVLVASAAASKQSVSTLSADERPELAMWREQYVAPAAVEGLLPRGTENRTALPARLRPPVQADQAQLRRSYEDAKPMDARPRPSMAGVKGVQAVCSTSTFASATGSALVAAVKAATTDCINSLFSVSGADAYSIFREAQMVSVADALRSAAATYQGNNSGSTAQLVLFLRAGYYVHYYDSSVGAYGTALSTAIKGALDTFFANSRAFDVTDANGETLSDAVTLIDSAEENARYLSVIKRLLNGYNSSYDASWWMLNAVNNVYTVLFRGHQVPAFVSAVAADRSVLDTLYN
;
A
#
# COMPACT_ATOMS: atom_id res chain seq x y z
N MET A 1 -25.01 15.10 -4.95
CA MET A 1 -25.04 16.49 -4.43
C MET A 1 -23.79 17.20 -4.94
N LYS A 2 -23.99 18.27 -5.72
CA LYS A 2 -22.94 19.15 -6.26
C LYS A 2 -22.44 20.10 -5.17
N LEU A 3 -21.36 20.83 -5.47
CA LEU A 3 -20.66 21.90 -4.71
C LEU A 3 -19.50 21.32 -3.87
N PHE A 4 -18.23 21.68 -4.08
CA PHE A 4 -17.69 23.00 -4.38
C PHE A 4 -16.45 22.94 -5.29
N ALA A 5 -16.37 23.88 -6.23
CA ALA A 5 -15.19 24.20 -7.00
C ALA A 5 -14.79 25.67 -6.74
N ALA A 6 -13.48 25.88 -6.74
CA ALA A 6 -12.74 27.11 -7.02
C ALA A 6 -12.56 28.17 -5.90
N VAL A 7 -11.54 29.02 -6.13
CA VAL A 7 -10.95 30.11 -5.32
C VAL A 7 -9.70 29.60 -4.55
N LEU A 8 -8.43 29.99 -4.78
CA LEU A 8 -7.81 31.14 -5.44
C LEU A 8 -6.33 30.79 -5.78
N VAL A 9 -5.84 31.22 -6.94
CA VAL A 9 -4.41 31.26 -7.29
C VAL A 9 -3.85 32.65 -6.96
N ALA A 10 -2.59 32.66 -6.54
CA ALA A 10 -1.64 33.78 -6.38
C ALA A 10 -1.73 34.61 -5.08
N SER A 11 -0.67 34.54 -4.27
CA SER A 11 0.24 35.66 -4.01
C SER A 11 1.43 35.20 -3.17
N ALA A 12 2.62 35.38 -3.72
CA ALA A 12 3.88 35.22 -3.01
C ALA A 12 4.15 36.42 -2.07
N ALA A 13 4.91 36.15 -1.02
CA ALA A 13 5.64 37.08 -0.15
C ALA A 13 4.86 37.89 0.90
N ALA A 14 4.92 37.39 2.14
CA ALA A 14 5.03 38.08 3.44
C ALA A 14 4.62 37.04 4.50
N SER A 15 5.20 36.86 5.67
CA SER A 15 6.32 37.43 6.41
C SER A 15 6.41 36.55 7.68
N LYS A 16 7.60 36.42 8.28
CA LYS A 16 7.84 35.59 9.47
C LYS A 16 6.90 35.98 10.62
N GLN A 17 6.11 35.05 11.14
CA GLN A 17 5.51 35.15 12.46
C GLN A 17 5.93 33.96 13.31
N SER A 18 6.75 34.28 14.31
CA SER A 18 7.26 33.40 15.35
C SER A 18 6.12 32.96 16.27
N VAL A 19 5.98 31.65 16.49
CA VAL A 19 5.10 31.10 17.52
C VAL A 19 5.78 31.29 18.88
N SER A 20 5.25 32.18 19.70
CA SER A 20 5.65 32.32 21.11
C SER A 20 5.07 31.15 21.91
N THR A 21 5.94 30.28 22.43
CA THR A 21 5.57 29.26 23.43
C THR A 21 5.29 29.95 24.77
N LEU A 22 4.08 29.79 25.31
CA LEU A 22 3.76 30.12 26.70
C LEU A 22 4.68 29.29 27.64
N SER A 23 5.31 29.97 28.60
CA SER A 23 6.25 29.35 29.54
C SER A 23 5.54 28.43 30.54
N ALA A 24 6.25 27.41 31.03
CA ALA A 24 5.73 26.36 31.91
C ALA A 24 5.50 26.79 33.37
N ASP A 25 5.59 28.08 33.70
CA ASP A 25 5.69 28.56 35.09
C ASP A 25 4.38 29.01 35.74
N GLU A 26 3.21 28.86 35.11
CA GLU A 26 1.98 29.50 35.61
C GLU A 26 0.79 28.57 35.91
N ARG A 27 0.98 27.42 36.58
CA ARG A 27 -0.18 26.66 37.13
C ARG A 27 0.07 26.10 38.53
N PRO A 28 -0.18 26.88 39.60
CA PRO A 28 -0.08 26.42 41.00
C PRO A 28 -0.98 25.21 41.34
N GLU A 29 -2.05 24.95 40.58
CA GLU A 29 -2.91 23.77 40.76
C GLU A 29 -2.19 22.44 40.55
N LEU A 30 -1.18 22.37 39.68
CA LEU A 30 -0.45 21.12 39.41
C LEU A 30 0.49 20.72 40.55
N ALA A 31 0.96 21.68 41.35
CA ALA A 31 1.78 21.42 42.53
C ALA A 31 0.92 20.78 43.65
N MET A 32 -0.28 21.32 43.86
CA MET A 32 -1.24 20.79 44.85
C MET A 32 -1.65 19.34 44.55
N TRP A 33 -1.89 19.01 43.28
CA TRP A 33 -2.24 17.65 42.88
C TRP A 33 -1.10 16.63 43.12
N ARG A 34 0.16 17.06 43.04
CA ARG A 34 1.32 16.18 43.25
C ARG A 34 1.51 15.83 44.72
N GLU A 35 1.38 16.79 45.62
CA GLU A 35 1.47 16.53 47.06
C GLU A 35 0.31 15.67 47.57
N GLN A 36 -0.90 15.90 47.07
CA GLN A 36 -2.09 15.23 47.58
C GLN A 36 -2.18 13.74 47.19
N TYR A 37 -1.69 13.35 46.01
CA TYR A 37 -1.94 12.01 45.46
C TYR A 37 -0.69 11.16 45.20
N VAL A 38 0.48 11.77 44.97
CA VAL A 38 1.69 11.02 44.56
C VAL A 38 2.52 10.55 45.75
N ALA A 39 2.63 11.37 46.80
CA ALA A 39 3.38 11.02 48.01
C ALA A 39 2.77 9.84 48.79
N PRO A 40 1.44 9.76 49.00
CA PRO A 40 0.83 8.62 49.70
C PRO A 40 0.98 7.29 48.93
N ALA A 41 0.82 7.33 47.60
CA ALA A 41 0.91 6.14 46.73
C ALA A 41 2.33 5.53 46.67
N ALA A 42 3.36 6.35 46.93
CA ALA A 42 4.74 5.88 47.04
C ALA A 42 5.03 5.20 48.39
N VAL A 43 4.39 5.66 49.47
CA VAL A 43 4.54 5.09 50.82
C VAL A 43 3.81 3.75 50.96
N GLU A 44 2.67 3.58 50.28
CA GLU A 44 1.91 2.31 50.23
C GLU A 44 2.52 1.25 49.30
N GLY A 45 3.62 1.54 48.61
CA GLY A 45 4.30 0.57 47.74
C GLY A 45 3.48 0.15 46.51
N LEU A 46 2.44 0.92 46.15
CA LEU A 46 1.61 0.74 44.95
C LEU A 46 2.31 1.19 43.66
N LEU A 47 3.55 1.67 43.77
CA LEU A 47 4.41 1.96 42.61
C LEU A 47 5.30 0.75 42.29
N PRO A 48 5.35 0.29 41.03
CA PRO A 48 6.12 -0.88 40.65
C PRO A 48 7.63 -0.64 40.88
N ARG A 49 8.27 -1.56 41.62
CA ARG A 49 9.72 -1.57 41.81
C ARG A 49 10.39 -2.18 40.58
N GLY A 50 11.14 -1.36 39.85
CA GLY A 50 11.90 -1.78 38.68
C GLY A 50 13.27 -2.35 39.05
N THR A 51 13.53 -3.60 38.67
CA THR A 51 14.87 -4.18 38.57
C THR A 51 15.66 -3.54 37.44
N GLU A 52 16.94 -3.26 37.69
CA GLU A 52 17.89 -2.69 36.73
C GLU A 52 18.06 -3.58 35.49
N ASN A 53 17.44 -3.17 34.39
CA ASN A 53 17.95 -3.40 33.04
C ASN A 53 17.34 -2.31 32.15
N ARG A 54 18.21 -1.59 31.43
CA ARG A 54 17.99 -0.25 30.84
C ARG A 54 16.68 -0.16 30.03
N THR A 55 15.59 0.26 30.67
CA THR A 55 14.28 0.47 30.07
C THR A 55 14.19 1.88 29.48
N ALA A 56 13.74 1.97 28.23
CA ALA A 56 13.48 3.25 27.57
C ALA A 56 12.49 4.09 28.38
N LEU A 57 12.76 5.41 28.48
CA LEU A 57 11.93 6.34 29.26
C LEU A 57 10.45 6.29 28.82
N PRO A 58 9.48 6.55 29.73
CA PRO A 58 8.07 6.74 29.36
C PRO A 58 7.91 7.81 28.28
N ALA A 59 6.99 7.64 27.32
CA ALA A 59 6.88 8.51 26.13
C ALA A 59 6.85 10.01 26.43
N ARG A 60 6.20 10.42 27.53
CA ARG A 60 6.10 11.81 28.01
C ARG A 60 7.40 12.40 28.60
N LEU A 61 8.38 11.54 28.91
CA LEU A 61 9.68 11.89 29.50
C LEU A 61 10.83 11.65 28.54
N ARG A 62 10.54 11.21 27.30
CA ARG A 62 11.55 11.19 26.25
C ARG A 62 11.75 12.63 25.80
N PRO A 63 12.95 13.21 25.91
CA PRO A 63 13.22 14.50 25.27
C PRO A 63 12.89 14.37 23.77
N PRO A 64 12.41 15.44 23.10
CA PRO A 64 12.22 15.40 21.66
C PRO A 64 13.57 15.06 21.03
N VAL A 65 13.68 13.84 20.51
CA VAL A 65 14.83 13.44 19.72
C VAL A 65 14.71 14.27 18.46
N GLN A 66 15.68 15.16 18.21
CA GLN A 66 15.81 15.74 16.88
C GLN A 66 15.76 14.58 15.89
N ALA A 67 14.89 14.64 14.88
CA ALA A 67 14.95 13.74 13.73
C ALA A 67 16.20 14.05 12.89
N ASP A 68 17.34 14.29 13.54
CA ASP A 68 18.62 14.42 12.91
C ASP A 68 19.16 13.04 12.59
N GLN A 69 18.50 12.44 11.61
CA GLN A 69 19.00 11.32 10.87
C GLN A 69 19.87 11.83 9.72
N ALA A 70 20.77 12.80 9.92
CA ALA A 70 21.67 13.25 8.84
C ALA A 70 22.36 12.07 8.12
N GLN A 71 22.61 10.99 8.86
CA GLN A 71 23.16 9.73 8.38
C GLN A 71 22.19 8.92 7.48
N LEU A 72 20.87 9.09 7.66
CA LEU A 72 19.82 8.49 6.83
C LEU A 72 19.27 9.46 5.77
N ARG A 73 19.59 10.76 5.87
CA ARG A 73 19.30 11.76 4.84
C ARG A 73 20.21 11.50 3.65
N ARG A 74 19.70 10.77 2.65
CA ARG A 74 20.21 10.91 1.28
C ARG A 74 19.70 12.25 0.75
N SER A 75 20.60 13.11 0.28
CA SER A 75 20.20 14.30 -0.45
C SER A 75 19.33 13.86 -1.63
N TYR A 76 18.25 14.58 -1.91
CA TYR A 76 17.39 14.27 -3.05
C TYR A 76 18.18 14.27 -4.38
N GLU A 77 19.31 14.99 -4.42
CA GLU A 77 20.27 15.04 -5.53
C GLU A 77 21.27 13.87 -5.54
N ASP A 78 21.53 13.22 -4.40
CA ASP A 78 22.38 12.01 -4.27
C ASP A 78 21.58 10.72 -4.49
N ALA A 79 20.25 10.81 -4.42
CA ALA A 79 19.38 9.77 -4.91
C ALA A 79 19.58 9.67 -6.43
N LYS A 80 20.43 8.74 -6.88
CA LYS A 80 20.19 8.11 -8.18
C LYS A 80 18.69 7.83 -8.23
N PRO A 81 17.96 8.21 -9.31
CA PRO A 81 16.59 7.75 -9.49
C PRO A 81 16.61 6.29 -9.12
N MET A 82 15.78 5.83 -8.16
CA MET A 82 15.82 4.42 -7.71
C MET A 82 15.91 3.60 -8.99
N ASP A 83 17.09 3.01 -9.26
CA ASP A 83 17.35 2.41 -10.56
C ASP A 83 16.20 1.45 -10.75
N ALA A 84 15.30 1.74 -11.71
CA ALA A 84 14.04 1.01 -11.82
C ALA A 84 14.43 -0.45 -11.97
N ARG A 85 14.28 -1.23 -10.89
CA ARG A 85 14.81 -2.57 -10.87
C ARG A 85 14.07 -3.32 -11.96
N PRO A 86 14.78 -4.02 -12.86
CA PRO A 86 14.12 -4.75 -13.92
C PRO A 86 13.04 -5.65 -13.32
N ARG A 87 11.86 -5.63 -13.92
CA ARG A 87 10.78 -6.52 -13.56
C ARG A 87 11.21 -7.97 -13.87
N PRO A 88 11.18 -8.92 -12.92
CA PRO A 88 11.47 -10.34 -13.16
C PRO A 88 10.68 -10.94 -14.32
N SER A 89 9.43 -10.51 -14.50
CA SER A 89 8.57 -10.83 -15.64
C SER A 89 9.13 -10.39 -16.99
N MET A 90 10.06 -9.43 -16.99
CA MET A 90 10.75 -8.92 -18.17
C MET A 90 12.12 -9.57 -18.40
N ALA A 91 12.51 -10.55 -17.58
CA ALA A 91 13.74 -11.30 -17.81
C ALA A 91 13.63 -12.13 -19.10
N GLY A 92 14.56 -11.92 -20.04
CA GLY A 92 14.65 -12.71 -21.28
C GLY A 92 13.66 -12.35 -22.39
N VAL A 93 12.79 -11.35 -22.23
CA VAL A 93 11.82 -10.92 -23.27
C VAL A 93 12.35 -9.80 -24.19
N LYS A 94 13.67 -9.54 -24.20
CA LYS A 94 14.28 -8.58 -25.13
C LYS A 94 14.02 -8.99 -26.58
N GLY A 95 13.44 -8.09 -27.36
CA GLY A 95 13.17 -8.31 -28.79
C GLY A 95 11.89 -9.10 -29.10
N VAL A 96 11.10 -9.47 -28.10
CA VAL A 96 9.75 -10.03 -28.31
C VAL A 96 8.83 -8.88 -28.73
N GLN A 97 8.30 -8.92 -29.96
CA GLN A 97 7.16 -8.08 -30.35
C GLN A 97 5.90 -8.60 -29.65
N ALA A 98 5.73 -8.25 -28.39
CA ALA A 98 4.45 -8.45 -27.72
C ALA A 98 3.38 -7.55 -28.37
N VAL A 99 2.14 -8.01 -28.38
CA VAL A 99 1.01 -7.17 -28.80
C VAL A 99 0.91 -6.03 -27.80
N CYS A 100 1.39 -4.86 -28.21
CA CYS A 100 1.32 -3.66 -27.41
C CYS A 100 0.64 -2.53 -28.15
N SER A 101 -0.69 -2.64 -28.23
CA SER A 101 -1.52 -1.59 -28.78
C SER A 101 -2.73 -1.37 -27.90
N THR A 102 -2.94 -0.12 -27.50
CA THR A 102 -4.16 0.36 -26.86
C THR A 102 -5.40 -0.08 -27.63
N SER A 103 -5.37 -0.03 -28.97
CA SER A 103 -6.51 -0.45 -29.81
C SER A 103 -6.81 -1.95 -29.72
N THR A 104 -5.80 -2.80 -29.47
CA THR A 104 -6.02 -4.23 -29.26
C THR A 104 -6.75 -4.47 -27.95
N PHE A 105 -6.34 -3.81 -26.86
CA PHE A 105 -7.03 -3.93 -25.58
C PHE A 105 -8.44 -3.33 -25.64
N ALA A 106 -8.63 -2.19 -26.32
CA ALA A 106 -9.91 -1.51 -26.43
C ALA A 106 -10.95 -2.31 -27.23
N SER A 107 -10.51 -3.08 -28.23
CA SER A 107 -11.39 -3.91 -29.06
C SER A 107 -11.61 -5.33 -28.51
N ALA A 108 -10.69 -5.84 -27.69
CA ALA A 108 -10.80 -7.17 -27.10
C ALA A 108 -11.82 -7.19 -25.94
N THR A 109 -12.51 -8.32 -25.79
CA THR A 109 -13.47 -8.53 -24.70
C THR A 109 -13.38 -9.96 -24.15
N GLY A 110 -13.80 -10.15 -22.90
CA GLY A 110 -13.89 -11.50 -22.30
C GLY A 110 -12.58 -12.29 -22.39
N SER A 111 -12.65 -13.52 -22.92
CA SER A 111 -11.48 -14.39 -23.07
C SER A 111 -10.44 -13.84 -24.05
N ALA A 112 -10.85 -13.09 -25.08
CA ALA A 112 -9.92 -12.46 -26.02
C ALA A 112 -9.10 -11.35 -25.33
N LEU A 113 -9.72 -10.58 -24.43
CA LEU A 113 -9.01 -9.60 -23.62
C LEU A 113 -8.02 -10.30 -22.68
N VAL A 114 -8.45 -11.36 -21.99
CA VAL A 114 -7.56 -12.14 -21.11
C VAL A 114 -6.35 -12.68 -21.87
N ALA A 115 -6.56 -13.22 -23.07
CA ALA A 115 -5.48 -13.70 -23.93
C ALA A 115 -4.53 -12.57 -24.33
N ALA A 116 -5.05 -11.40 -24.71
CA ALA A 116 -4.25 -10.23 -25.04
C ALA A 116 -3.41 -9.75 -23.84
N VAL A 117 -4.00 -9.69 -22.64
CA VAL A 117 -3.30 -9.31 -21.41
C VAL A 117 -2.18 -10.30 -21.08
N LYS A 118 -2.44 -11.60 -21.19
CA LYS A 118 -1.43 -12.63 -20.91
C LYS A 118 -0.28 -12.67 -21.93
N ALA A 119 -0.55 -12.30 -23.18
CA ALA A 119 0.44 -12.24 -24.26
C ALA A 119 1.29 -10.95 -24.24
N ALA A 120 0.87 -9.93 -23.48
CA ALA A 120 1.60 -8.67 -23.37
C ALA A 120 2.79 -8.77 -22.40
N THR A 121 3.78 -7.89 -22.60
CA THR A 121 4.79 -7.63 -21.58
C THR A 121 4.21 -6.79 -20.44
N THR A 122 4.76 -6.89 -19.23
CA THR A 122 4.35 -6.00 -18.13
C THR A 122 4.66 -4.54 -18.43
N ASP A 123 5.70 -4.23 -19.19
CA ASP A 123 5.97 -2.86 -19.66
C ASP A 123 4.85 -2.34 -20.55
N CYS A 124 4.31 -3.20 -21.42
CA CYS A 124 3.17 -2.86 -22.23
C CYS A 124 1.92 -2.57 -21.37
N ILE A 125 1.59 -3.48 -20.44
CA ILE A 125 0.45 -3.29 -19.54
C ILE A 125 0.66 -2.02 -18.69
N ASN A 126 1.90 -1.72 -18.29
CA ASN A 126 2.23 -0.52 -17.52
C ASN A 126 1.94 0.78 -18.30
N SER A 127 2.01 0.76 -19.63
CA SER A 127 1.63 1.92 -20.45
C SER A 127 0.13 2.25 -20.37
N LEU A 128 -0.72 1.28 -20.01
CA LEU A 128 -2.17 1.46 -19.92
C LEU A 128 -2.59 2.36 -18.74
N PHE A 129 -1.71 2.63 -17.78
CA PHE A 129 -1.98 3.59 -16.70
C PHE A 129 -2.22 5.03 -17.21
N SER A 130 -1.82 5.31 -18.46
CA SER A 130 -1.93 6.64 -19.08
C SER A 130 -3.11 6.76 -20.05
N VAL A 131 -3.92 5.70 -20.24
CA VAL A 131 -5.08 5.79 -21.16
C VAL A 131 -6.20 6.63 -20.53
N SER A 132 -7.02 7.25 -21.37
CA SER A 132 -8.11 8.14 -20.94
C SER A 132 -9.27 8.11 -21.94
N GLY A 133 -10.41 8.71 -21.57
CA GLY A 133 -11.56 8.89 -22.44
C GLY A 133 -12.15 7.58 -22.98
N ALA A 134 -12.44 7.55 -24.28
CA ALA A 134 -13.07 6.41 -24.93
C ALA A 134 -12.24 5.12 -24.84
N ASP A 135 -10.90 5.23 -24.84
CA ASP A 135 -10.01 4.08 -24.67
C ASP A 135 -10.07 3.56 -23.23
N ALA A 136 -10.04 4.46 -22.24
CA ALA A 136 -10.19 4.08 -20.83
C ALA A 136 -11.52 3.36 -20.57
N TYR A 137 -12.63 3.88 -21.09
CA TYR A 137 -13.92 3.18 -21.06
C TYR A 137 -13.86 1.80 -21.72
N SER A 138 -13.27 1.72 -22.92
CA SER A 138 -13.27 0.49 -23.70
C SER A 138 -12.44 -0.61 -23.04
N ILE A 139 -11.32 -0.24 -22.44
CA ILE A 139 -10.35 -1.16 -21.82
C ILE A 139 -10.76 -1.54 -20.39
N PHE A 140 -11.26 -0.58 -19.61
CA PHE A 140 -11.41 -0.74 -18.16
C PHE A 140 -12.84 -0.73 -17.64
N ARG A 141 -13.89 -0.62 -18.47
CA ARG A 141 -15.28 -0.78 -17.97
C ARG A 141 -15.46 -2.09 -17.18
N GLU A 142 -16.40 -2.10 -16.24
CA GLU A 142 -16.57 -3.18 -15.24
C GLU A 142 -16.50 -4.60 -15.83
N ALA A 143 -17.17 -4.87 -16.94
CA ALA A 143 -17.17 -6.19 -17.58
C ALA A 143 -15.77 -6.71 -17.95
N GLN A 144 -14.86 -5.82 -18.35
CA GLN A 144 -13.47 -6.18 -18.67
C GLN A 144 -12.67 -6.48 -17.41
N MET A 145 -12.83 -5.63 -16.40
CA MET A 145 -12.19 -5.82 -15.10
C MET A 145 -12.63 -7.13 -14.44
N VAL A 146 -13.92 -7.47 -14.53
CA VAL A 146 -14.44 -8.77 -14.06
C VAL A 146 -13.79 -9.93 -14.81
N SER A 147 -13.73 -9.86 -16.14
CA SER A 147 -13.12 -10.92 -16.97
C SER A 147 -11.65 -11.17 -16.58
N VAL A 148 -10.89 -10.10 -16.33
CA VAL A 148 -9.48 -10.21 -15.92
C VAL A 148 -9.34 -10.66 -14.46
N ALA A 149 -10.25 -10.25 -13.56
CA ALA A 149 -10.27 -10.72 -12.18
C ALA A 149 -10.57 -12.23 -12.08
N ASP A 150 -11.53 -12.75 -12.86
CA ASP A 150 -11.81 -14.19 -12.95
C ASP A 150 -10.62 -14.98 -13.53
N ALA A 151 -9.91 -14.40 -14.50
CA ALA A 151 -8.68 -14.97 -15.03
C ALA A 151 -7.55 -14.95 -13.99
N LEU A 152 -7.43 -13.89 -13.18
CA LEU A 152 -6.47 -13.83 -12.07
C LEU A 152 -6.80 -14.89 -11.03
N ARG A 153 -8.07 -15.07 -10.64
CA ARG A 153 -8.48 -16.15 -9.73
C ARG A 153 -8.04 -17.52 -10.24
N SER A 154 -8.25 -17.78 -11.53
CA SER A 154 -7.85 -19.06 -12.15
C SER A 154 -6.33 -19.25 -12.16
N ALA A 155 -5.56 -18.21 -12.50
CA ALA A 155 -4.10 -18.26 -12.49
C ALA A 155 -3.53 -18.40 -11.06
N ALA A 156 -4.15 -17.73 -10.09
CA ALA A 156 -3.77 -17.76 -8.68
C ALA A 156 -3.89 -19.17 -8.06
N ALA A 157 -4.91 -19.94 -8.47
CA ALA A 157 -5.13 -21.29 -7.98
C ALA A 157 -3.97 -22.24 -8.31
N THR A 158 -3.25 -21.99 -9.41
CA THR A 158 -2.08 -22.78 -9.85
C THR A 158 -0.79 -21.95 -9.85
N TYR A 159 -0.74 -20.89 -9.05
CA TYR A 159 0.39 -19.98 -9.03
C TYR A 159 1.66 -20.67 -8.52
N GLN A 160 2.77 -20.49 -9.24
CA GLN A 160 4.03 -21.20 -9.02
C GLN A 160 5.12 -20.36 -8.32
N GLY A 161 4.77 -19.18 -7.80
CA GLY A 161 5.74 -18.26 -7.17
C GLY A 161 6.61 -17.51 -8.18
N ASN A 162 6.18 -17.44 -9.44
CA ASN A 162 6.85 -16.72 -10.51
C ASN A 162 5.85 -16.38 -11.64
N ASN A 163 6.29 -15.65 -12.65
CA ASN A 163 5.42 -15.19 -13.72
C ASN A 163 5.20 -16.17 -14.90
N SER A 164 5.48 -17.46 -14.75
CA SER A 164 5.28 -18.46 -15.83
C SER A 164 3.82 -18.58 -16.31
N GLY A 165 2.85 -18.21 -15.47
CA GLY A 165 1.41 -18.19 -15.80
C GLY A 165 0.86 -16.80 -16.19
N SER A 166 1.72 -15.82 -16.46
CA SER A 166 1.35 -14.41 -16.73
C SER A 166 0.51 -13.75 -15.62
N THR A 167 0.73 -14.15 -14.36
CA THR A 167 -0.01 -13.61 -13.21
C THR A 167 0.32 -12.14 -12.96
N ALA A 168 1.58 -11.72 -13.16
CA ALA A 168 1.99 -10.32 -13.03
C ALA A 168 1.23 -9.42 -14.01
N GLN A 169 1.03 -9.84 -15.27
CA GLN A 169 0.24 -9.09 -16.26
C GLN A 169 -1.21 -8.88 -15.80
N LEU A 170 -1.85 -9.94 -15.28
CA LEU A 170 -3.25 -9.87 -14.84
C LEU A 170 -3.40 -8.92 -13.65
N VAL A 171 -2.53 -9.05 -12.64
CA VAL A 171 -2.54 -8.15 -11.46
C VAL A 171 -2.28 -6.70 -11.89
N LEU A 172 -1.27 -6.47 -12.74
CA LEU A 172 -0.89 -5.14 -13.20
C LEU A 172 -2.00 -4.49 -14.05
N PHE A 173 -2.70 -5.26 -14.89
CA PHE A 173 -3.85 -4.76 -15.64
C PHE A 173 -4.98 -4.30 -14.73
N LEU A 174 -5.30 -5.09 -13.69
CA LEU A 174 -6.32 -4.71 -12.71
C LEU A 174 -5.92 -3.45 -11.94
N ARG A 175 -4.64 -3.31 -11.56
CA ARG A 175 -4.14 -2.06 -10.97
C ARG A 175 -4.31 -0.88 -11.91
N ALA A 176 -3.97 -1.04 -13.18
CA ALA A 176 -4.16 0.01 -14.19
C ALA A 176 -5.62 0.44 -14.28
N GLY A 177 -6.55 -0.52 -14.31
CA GLY A 177 -7.98 -0.21 -14.40
C GLY A 177 -8.56 0.48 -13.18
N TYR A 178 -8.14 0.12 -11.96
CA TYR A 178 -8.53 0.88 -10.76
C TYR A 178 -7.90 2.27 -10.70
N TYR A 179 -6.62 2.39 -11.10
CA TYR A 179 -5.94 3.68 -11.17
C TYR A 179 -6.63 4.62 -12.16
N VAL A 180 -6.87 4.18 -13.39
CA VAL A 180 -7.51 5.00 -14.42
C VAL A 180 -8.95 5.34 -14.01
N HIS A 181 -9.71 4.39 -13.45
CA HIS A 181 -11.05 4.67 -12.92
C HIS A 181 -11.07 5.76 -11.85
N TYR A 182 -10.05 5.82 -10.99
CA TYR A 182 -9.94 6.87 -9.96
C TYR A 182 -9.77 8.28 -10.56
N TYR A 183 -9.05 8.40 -11.68
CA TYR A 183 -8.75 9.70 -12.30
C TYR A 183 -9.66 10.08 -13.47
N ASP A 184 -10.29 9.11 -14.12
CA ASP A 184 -11.06 9.31 -15.33
C ASP A 184 -12.47 8.72 -15.20
N SER A 185 -13.44 9.62 -15.00
CA SER A 185 -14.86 9.27 -14.88
C SER A 185 -15.46 8.61 -16.13
N SER A 186 -14.79 8.68 -17.29
CA SER A 186 -15.28 8.03 -18.52
C SER A 186 -15.28 6.51 -18.43
N VAL A 187 -14.51 5.90 -17.52
CA VAL A 187 -14.50 4.44 -17.29
C VAL A 187 -15.89 3.90 -16.90
N GLY A 188 -16.73 4.75 -16.32
CA GLY A 188 -18.03 4.35 -15.76
C GLY A 188 -17.89 3.85 -14.33
N ALA A 189 -18.97 3.28 -13.78
CA ALA A 189 -19.00 2.82 -12.40
C ALA A 189 -18.55 1.36 -12.27
N TYR A 190 -17.85 1.05 -11.18
CA TYR A 190 -17.65 -0.31 -10.70
C TYR A 190 -18.68 -0.66 -9.62
N GLY A 191 -19.24 -1.87 -9.70
CA GLY A 191 -20.28 -2.36 -8.82
C GLY A 191 -19.89 -3.64 -8.09
N THR A 192 -20.92 -4.33 -7.61
CA THR A 192 -20.76 -5.54 -6.79
C THR A 192 -20.18 -6.72 -7.57
N ALA A 193 -20.36 -6.75 -8.89
CA ALA A 193 -19.79 -7.79 -9.74
C ALA A 193 -18.25 -7.74 -9.69
N LEU A 194 -17.67 -6.56 -9.91
CA LEU A 194 -16.22 -6.41 -9.81
C LEU A 194 -15.71 -6.56 -8.38
N SER A 195 -16.39 -6.00 -7.36
CA SER A 195 -15.97 -6.19 -5.96
C SER A 195 -15.97 -7.68 -5.56
N THR A 196 -16.93 -8.47 -6.04
CA THR A 196 -16.95 -9.92 -5.77
C THR A 196 -15.83 -10.65 -6.52
N ALA A 197 -15.61 -10.32 -7.79
CA ALA A 197 -14.57 -10.95 -8.60
C ALA A 197 -13.16 -10.65 -8.07
N ILE A 198 -12.87 -9.39 -7.70
CA ILE A 198 -11.56 -9.00 -7.17
C ILE A 198 -11.28 -9.64 -5.81
N LYS A 199 -12.29 -9.74 -4.94
CA LYS A 199 -12.18 -10.48 -3.67
C LYS A 199 -11.82 -11.94 -3.92
N GLY A 200 -12.56 -12.63 -4.79
CA GLY A 200 -12.26 -14.03 -5.10
C GLY A 200 -10.86 -14.24 -5.68
N ALA A 201 -10.39 -13.30 -6.51
CA ALA A 201 -9.05 -13.35 -7.09
C ALA A 201 -7.94 -13.18 -6.04
N LEU A 202 -8.03 -12.14 -5.21
CA LEU A 202 -7.06 -11.85 -4.16
C LEU A 202 -7.11 -12.90 -3.04
N ASP A 203 -8.29 -13.37 -2.64
CA ASP A 203 -8.44 -14.47 -1.68
C ASP A 203 -7.70 -15.73 -2.18
N THR A 204 -7.87 -16.08 -3.45
CA THR A 204 -7.20 -17.25 -4.05
C THR A 204 -5.69 -17.05 -4.13
N PHE A 205 -5.23 -15.84 -4.50
CA PHE A 205 -3.81 -15.52 -4.57
C PHE A 205 -3.13 -15.62 -3.21
N PHE A 206 -3.68 -14.97 -2.18
CA PHE A 206 -3.10 -14.97 -0.83
C PHE A 206 -3.35 -16.27 -0.05
N ALA A 207 -4.23 -17.16 -0.52
CA ALA A 207 -4.34 -18.52 0.00
C ALA A 207 -3.25 -19.45 -0.55
N ASN A 208 -2.68 -19.15 -1.72
CA ASN A 208 -1.61 -19.96 -2.31
C ASN A 208 -0.29 -19.75 -1.55
N SER A 209 0.32 -20.83 -1.05
CA SER A 209 1.58 -20.75 -0.29
C SER A 209 2.72 -20.12 -1.09
N ARG A 210 2.72 -20.29 -2.42
CA ARG A 210 3.75 -19.75 -3.33
C ARG A 210 3.71 -18.23 -3.45
N ALA A 211 2.59 -17.58 -3.11
CA ALA A 211 2.51 -16.12 -3.04
C ALA A 211 3.45 -15.53 -1.98
N PHE A 212 3.97 -16.35 -1.06
CA PHE A 212 4.87 -15.93 0.01
C PHE A 212 6.28 -16.52 -0.13
N ASP A 213 6.63 -17.11 -1.28
CA ASP A 213 8.00 -17.52 -1.55
C ASP A 213 8.91 -16.28 -1.55
N VAL A 214 10.01 -16.30 -0.79
CA VAL A 214 10.94 -15.17 -0.67
C VAL A 214 11.92 -15.17 -1.82
N THR A 215 11.44 -14.75 -3.00
CA THR A 215 12.24 -14.63 -4.22
C THR A 215 11.83 -13.39 -4.99
N ASP A 216 12.76 -12.80 -5.75
CA ASP A 216 12.43 -11.66 -6.61
C ASP A 216 11.35 -12.00 -7.65
N ALA A 217 11.38 -13.22 -8.21
CA ALA A 217 10.41 -13.69 -9.19
C ALA A 217 8.96 -13.70 -8.66
N ASN A 218 8.77 -14.07 -7.39
CA ASN A 218 7.48 -13.94 -6.71
C ASN A 218 7.19 -12.48 -6.34
N GLY A 219 8.21 -11.81 -5.79
CA GLY A 219 8.11 -10.47 -5.20
C GLY A 219 7.46 -9.46 -6.13
N GLU A 220 7.71 -9.53 -7.44
CA GLU A 220 7.08 -8.61 -8.40
C GLU A 220 5.56 -8.73 -8.37
N THR A 221 5.05 -9.97 -8.54
CA THR A 221 3.61 -10.23 -8.55
C THR A 221 2.99 -9.93 -7.19
N LEU A 222 3.67 -10.32 -6.11
CA LEU A 222 3.23 -10.04 -4.75
C LEU A 222 3.14 -8.52 -4.49
N SER A 223 4.14 -7.74 -4.91
CA SER A 223 4.16 -6.29 -4.67
C SER A 223 3.00 -5.58 -5.35
N ASP A 224 2.66 -6.00 -6.58
CA ASP A 224 1.51 -5.50 -7.30
C ASP A 224 0.20 -5.97 -6.66
N ALA A 225 0.12 -7.22 -6.20
CA ALA A 225 -1.07 -7.74 -5.54
C ALA A 225 -1.37 -7.00 -4.23
N VAL A 226 -0.33 -6.63 -3.47
CA VAL A 226 -0.46 -5.79 -2.27
C VAL A 226 -0.97 -4.39 -2.63
N THR A 227 -0.47 -3.77 -3.69
CA THR A 227 -1.03 -2.48 -4.15
C THR A 227 -2.45 -2.62 -4.66
N LEU A 228 -2.82 -3.77 -5.24
CA LEU A 228 -4.18 -4.03 -5.72
C LEU A 228 -5.20 -4.10 -4.59
N ILE A 229 -4.81 -4.54 -3.38
CA ILE A 229 -5.65 -4.43 -2.17
C ILE A 229 -6.13 -2.99 -1.97
N ASP A 230 -5.19 -2.04 -1.99
CA ASP A 230 -5.49 -0.62 -1.84
C ASP A 230 -6.26 -0.05 -3.03
N SER A 231 -5.85 -0.43 -4.25
CA SER A 231 -6.48 0.06 -5.48
C SER A 231 -7.96 -0.30 -5.56
N ALA A 232 -8.34 -1.46 -5.00
CA ALA A 232 -9.71 -1.94 -4.92
C ALA A 232 -10.44 -1.53 -3.63
N GLU A 233 -9.81 -0.72 -2.76
CA GLU A 233 -10.31 -0.31 -1.44
C GLU A 233 -10.65 -1.49 -0.49
N GLU A 234 -9.97 -2.62 -0.65
CA GLU A 234 -10.17 -3.84 0.15
C GLU A 234 -9.28 -3.90 1.41
N ASN A 235 -8.78 -2.74 1.86
CA ASN A 235 -7.81 -2.60 2.94
C ASN A 235 -8.24 -3.34 4.22
N ALA A 236 -9.54 -3.27 4.55
CA ALA A 236 -10.11 -3.91 5.75
C ALA A 236 -10.04 -5.44 5.69
N ARG A 237 -10.40 -6.02 4.54
CA ARG A 237 -10.52 -7.47 4.35
C ARG A 237 -9.16 -8.16 4.47
N TYR A 238 -8.12 -7.52 3.95
CA TYR A 238 -6.78 -8.11 3.84
C TYR A 238 -5.82 -7.71 4.96
N LEU A 239 -6.32 -7.16 6.08
CA LEU A 239 -5.50 -6.85 7.27
C LEU A 239 -4.66 -8.06 7.75
N SER A 240 -5.20 -9.28 7.65
CA SER A 240 -4.45 -10.50 8.01
C SER A 240 -3.25 -10.74 7.08
N VAL A 241 -3.37 -10.44 5.78
CA VAL A 241 -2.26 -10.50 4.82
C VAL A 241 -1.22 -9.44 5.14
N ILE A 242 -1.65 -8.23 5.47
CA ILE A 242 -0.74 -7.14 5.89
C ILE A 242 0.07 -7.56 7.12
N LYS A 243 -0.60 -8.07 8.16
CA LYS A 243 0.08 -8.59 9.36
C LYS A 243 1.04 -9.73 9.03
N ARG A 244 0.65 -10.66 8.14
CA ARG A 244 1.51 -11.77 7.70
C ARG A 244 2.78 -11.29 7.01
N LEU A 245 2.69 -10.30 6.13
CA LEU A 245 3.85 -9.76 5.41
C LEU A 245 4.82 -9.04 6.35
N LEU A 246 4.29 -8.23 7.26
CA LEU A 246 5.10 -7.54 8.28
C LEU A 246 5.80 -8.54 9.22
N ASN A 247 5.07 -9.49 9.79
CA ASN A 247 5.65 -10.52 10.67
C ASN A 247 6.61 -11.48 9.95
N GLY A 248 6.44 -11.66 8.64
CA GLY A 248 7.27 -12.55 7.84
C GLY A 248 8.64 -11.97 7.49
N TYR A 249 8.77 -10.64 7.49
CA TYR A 249 10.00 -9.96 7.13
C TYR A 249 11.16 -10.39 8.05
N ASN A 250 12.27 -10.76 7.42
CA ASN A 250 13.54 -11.06 8.06
C ASN A 250 14.67 -10.86 7.03
N SER A 251 15.94 -11.05 7.43
CA SER A 251 17.10 -10.78 6.57
C SER A 251 17.16 -11.56 5.25
N SER A 252 16.41 -12.66 5.09
CA SER A 252 16.30 -13.36 3.79
C SER A 252 15.63 -12.51 2.70
N TYR A 253 14.84 -11.50 3.08
CA TYR A 253 14.15 -10.60 2.15
C TYR A 253 15.12 -9.59 1.52
N ASP A 254 16.22 -9.25 2.21
CA ASP A 254 17.11 -8.14 1.85
C ASP A 254 17.82 -8.36 0.50
N ALA A 255 17.93 -9.62 0.06
CA ALA A 255 18.49 -9.99 -1.24
C ALA A 255 17.49 -9.82 -2.41
N SER A 256 16.20 -9.65 -2.13
CA SER A 256 15.12 -9.58 -3.11
C SER A 256 14.45 -8.20 -3.08
N TRP A 257 14.82 -7.32 -4.01
CA TRP A 257 14.27 -5.97 -4.08
C TRP A 257 12.75 -5.96 -4.19
N TRP A 258 12.18 -6.88 -4.97
CA TRP A 258 10.73 -6.93 -5.16
C TRP A 258 9.99 -7.47 -3.94
N MET A 259 10.65 -8.30 -3.12
CA MET A 259 10.09 -8.71 -1.81
C MET A 259 10.11 -7.54 -0.82
N LEU A 260 11.20 -6.76 -0.78
CA LEU A 260 11.24 -5.52 0.01
C LEU A 260 10.14 -4.55 -0.44
N ASN A 261 9.95 -4.41 -1.75
CA ASN A 261 8.90 -3.57 -2.31
C ASN A 261 7.49 -4.07 -1.90
N ALA A 262 7.26 -5.38 -1.92
CA ALA A 262 6.00 -5.97 -1.47
C ALA A 262 5.70 -5.69 0.01
N VAL A 263 6.70 -5.85 0.89
CA VAL A 263 6.56 -5.52 2.32
C VAL A 263 6.38 -4.01 2.50
N ASN A 264 7.10 -3.17 1.75
CA ASN A 264 6.95 -1.72 1.85
C ASN A 264 5.56 -1.24 1.39
N ASN A 265 4.97 -1.87 0.38
CA ASN A 265 3.64 -1.51 -0.12
C ASN A 265 2.52 -1.70 0.93
N VAL A 266 2.74 -2.51 1.97
CA VAL A 266 1.77 -2.66 3.07
C VAL A 266 1.50 -1.34 3.78
N TYR A 267 2.49 -0.45 3.86
CA TYR A 267 2.33 0.86 4.48
C TYR A 267 1.37 1.75 3.71
N THR A 268 1.31 1.62 2.38
CA THR A 268 0.29 2.32 1.57
C THR A 268 -1.10 1.80 1.89
N VAL A 269 -1.27 0.48 2.01
CA VAL A 269 -2.57 -0.12 2.39
C VAL A 269 -3.01 0.36 3.77
N LEU A 270 -2.11 0.40 4.75
CA LEU A 270 -2.42 0.89 6.10
C LEU A 270 -2.70 2.39 6.10
N PHE A 271 -1.87 3.17 5.39
CA PHE A 271 -2.04 4.61 5.27
C PHE A 271 -3.38 4.92 4.66
N ARG A 272 -3.69 4.47 3.44
CA ARG A 272 -4.96 4.80 2.79
C ARG A 272 -6.18 4.13 3.41
N GLY A 273 -5.99 3.05 4.18
CA GLY A 273 -7.04 2.39 4.94
C GLY A 273 -7.81 3.31 5.89
N HIS A 274 -7.21 4.40 6.41
CA HIS A 274 -7.95 5.35 7.26
C HIS A 274 -9.14 6.03 6.54
N GLN A 275 -9.14 6.03 5.20
CA GLN A 275 -10.20 6.59 4.37
C GLN A 275 -11.37 5.61 4.20
N VAL A 276 -11.19 4.34 4.56
CA VAL A 276 -12.18 3.26 4.41
C VAL A 276 -12.85 2.98 5.77
N PRO A 277 -14.16 3.28 5.95
CA PRO A 277 -14.83 3.11 7.25
C PRO A 277 -14.77 1.68 7.81
N ALA A 278 -14.83 0.67 6.93
CA ALA A 278 -14.71 -0.73 7.32
C ALA A 278 -13.31 -1.05 7.89
N PHE A 279 -12.26 -0.41 7.37
CA PHE A 279 -10.90 -0.59 7.88
C PHE A 279 -10.75 0.04 9.26
N VAL A 280 -11.25 1.27 9.45
CA VAL A 280 -11.26 1.93 10.77
C VAL A 280 -11.97 1.06 11.81
N SER A 281 -13.12 0.49 11.44
CA SER A 281 -13.89 -0.41 12.31
C SER A 281 -13.11 -1.69 12.63
N ALA A 282 -12.47 -2.31 11.63
CA ALA A 282 -11.69 -3.53 11.80
C ALA A 282 -10.46 -3.32 12.71
N VAL A 283 -9.71 -2.22 12.52
CA VAL A 283 -8.55 -1.88 13.37
C VAL A 283 -8.98 -1.51 14.79
N ALA A 284 -10.13 -0.85 14.95
CA ALA A 284 -10.68 -0.56 16.29
C ALA A 284 -11.05 -1.84 17.06
N ALA A 285 -11.58 -2.84 16.35
CA ALA A 285 -11.94 -4.14 16.92
C ALA A 285 -10.73 -5.04 17.21
N ASP A 286 -9.71 -5.02 16.35
CA ASP A 286 -8.46 -5.76 16.49
C ASP A 286 -7.25 -4.83 16.30
N ARG A 287 -6.68 -4.38 17.43
CA ARG A 287 -5.51 -3.49 17.45
C ARG A 287 -4.18 -4.20 17.24
N SER A 288 -4.15 -5.52 17.05
CA SER A 288 -2.89 -6.27 16.88
C SER A 288 -2.06 -5.83 15.68
N VAL A 289 -2.68 -5.15 14.69
CA VAL A 289 -1.93 -4.52 13.60
C VAL A 289 -0.95 -3.45 14.09
N LEU A 290 -1.26 -2.77 15.20
CA LEU A 290 -0.35 -1.81 15.83
C LEU A 290 0.84 -2.54 16.45
N ASP A 291 0.61 -3.67 17.13
CA ASP A 291 1.70 -4.47 17.69
C ASP A 291 2.63 -4.99 16.57
N THR A 292 2.05 -5.41 15.45
CA THR A 292 2.82 -5.84 14.27
C THR A 292 3.63 -4.70 13.63
N LEU A 293 3.21 -3.43 13.78
CA LEU A 293 3.97 -2.27 13.28
C LEU A 293 5.12 -1.85 14.21
N TYR A 294 5.04 -2.21 15.49
CA TYR A 294 6.05 -1.84 16.49
C TYR A 294 7.18 -2.87 16.64
N ASN A 295 6.95 -4.11 16.23
CA ASN A 295 7.92 -5.22 16.32
C ASN A 295 8.78 -5.30 15.06
#